data_AF-A0A5N4DZI9-F1
#
_entry.id   AF-A0A5N4DZI9-F1
#
_cell.length_a   1.000
_cell.length_b   1.000
_cell.length_c   1.000
_cell.angle_alpha   90.00
_cell.angle_beta   90.00
_cell.angle_gamma   90.00
#
_symmetry.space_group_name_H-M   'P 1'
#
loop_
_entity.id
_entity.type
_entity.pdbx_description
1 polymer ?
#
loop_
_entity_poly.entity_id
_entity_poly.type
_entity_poly.pdbx_seq_one_letter_code
_entity_poly.pdbx_strand_id
1 'polypeptide(L)'
;MYFLFVFLQVVVVQAISALCQKYPRKHSVMMTFLSNMLRDDGGFEYKRAIVDCIISIVEENPESKEAGLAHLCEFIEDCEHTVLATKILHLLGKEGPRTPVPSKYIRFIFNRVVLENEAVRAGESLEH
;
A
#
# COMPACT_ATOMS: atom_id res chain seq x y z
N MET A 1 24.68 12.42 -6.84
CA MET A 1 23.40 13.04 -7.23
C MET A 1 22.21 12.10 -6.99
N TYR A 2 22.21 10.87 -7.51
CA TYR A 2 21.17 9.86 -7.25
C TYR A 2 20.92 9.54 -5.77
N PHE A 3 21.99 9.36 -4.97
CA PHE A 3 21.86 9.06 -3.55
C PHE A 3 21.18 10.19 -2.75
N LEU A 4 21.44 11.44 -3.11
CA LEU A 4 20.81 12.61 -2.47
C LEU A 4 19.32 12.70 -2.84
N PHE A 5 18.95 12.34 -4.07
CA PHE A 5 17.57 12.33 -4.54
C PHE A 5 16.73 11.25 -3.83
N VAL A 6 17.27 10.04 -3.70
CA VAL A 6 16.63 8.94 -2.94
C VAL A 6 16.46 9.33 -1.47
N PHE A 7 17.47 9.95 -0.87
CA PHE A 7 17.39 10.44 0.51
C PHE A 7 16.30 11.51 0.68
N LEU A 8 16.20 12.45 -0.26
CA LEU A 8 15.19 13.51 -0.23
C LEU A 8 13.77 12.93 -0.25
N GLN A 9 13.53 11.93 -1.10
CA GLN A 9 12.23 11.27 -1.22
C GLN A 9 11.82 10.56 0.08
N VAL A 10 12.75 9.87 0.76
CA VAL A 10 12.48 9.23 2.07
C VAL A 10 12.21 10.27 3.16
N VAL A 11 12.98 11.35 3.19
CA VAL A 11 12.79 12.46 4.15
C VAL A 11 11.43 13.13 3.95
N VAL A 12 10.99 13.31 2.69
CA VAL A 12 9.66 13.85 2.39
C VAL A 12 8.56 12.95 2.98
N VAL A 13 8.66 11.63 2.82
CA VAL A 13 7.66 10.72 3.37
C VAL A 13 7.69 10.70 4.90
N GLN A 14 8.87 10.76 5.53
CA GLN A 14 8.98 10.90 6.98
C GLN A 14 8.36 12.21 7.48
N ALA A 15 8.54 13.32 6.76
CA ALA A 15 7.91 14.58 7.08
C ALA A 15 6.39 14.51 6.95
N ILE A 16 5.87 13.81 5.92
CA ILE A 16 4.43 13.60 5.74
C ILE A 16 3.87 12.71 6.85
N SER A 17 4.57 11.65 7.25
CA SER A 17 4.17 10.78 8.37
C SER A 17 4.07 11.56 9.68
N ALA A 18 5.07 12.40 9.99
CA ALA A 18 5.03 13.30 11.14
C ALA A 18 3.88 14.31 11.07
N LEU A 19 3.54 14.80 9.87
CA LEU A 19 2.40 15.68 9.66
C LEU A 19 1.07 14.96 9.89
N CYS A 20 0.94 13.70 9.47
CA CYS A 20 -0.26 12.89 9.74
C CYS A 20 -0.48 12.74 11.24
N GLN A 21 0.54 12.30 11.98
CA GLN A 21 0.48 12.18 13.44
C GLN A 21 0.15 13.51 14.14
N LYS A 22 0.66 14.63 13.61
CA LYS A 22 0.44 15.97 14.19
C LYS A 22 -0.96 16.53 13.91
N TYR A 23 -1.62 16.10 12.83
CA TYR A 23 -2.90 16.64 12.40
C TYR A 23 -3.93 15.53 12.07
N PRO A 24 -4.42 14.80 13.08
CA PRO A 24 -5.34 13.67 12.88
C PRO A 24 -6.65 14.05 12.17
N ARG A 25 -7.13 15.28 12.38
CA ARG A 25 -8.33 15.82 11.70
C ARG A 25 -8.15 16.04 10.19
N LYS A 26 -6.92 15.99 9.68
CA LYS A 26 -6.58 16.17 8.26
C LYS A 26 -6.22 14.85 7.58
N HIS A 27 -6.37 13.70 8.26
CA HIS A 27 -6.01 12.39 7.71
C HIS A 27 -6.68 12.10 6.37
N SER A 28 -7.94 12.52 6.15
CA SER A 28 -8.60 12.33 4.85
C SER A 28 -7.84 13.00 3.69
N VAL A 29 -7.44 14.27 3.84
CA VAL A 29 -6.68 15.01 2.82
C VAL A 29 -5.28 14.42 2.63
N MET A 30 -4.62 14.04 3.73
CA MET A 30 -3.29 13.45 3.71
C MET A 30 -3.30 12.05 3.08
N MET A 31 -4.35 11.27 3.31
CA MET A 31 -4.54 9.94 2.72
C MET A 31 -4.66 10.03 1.20
N THR A 32 -5.49 10.95 0.68
CA THR A 32 -5.60 11.18 -0.76
C THR A 32 -4.26 11.61 -1.36
N PHE A 33 -3.52 12.48 -0.68
CA PHE A 33 -2.20 12.92 -1.14
C PHE A 33 -1.19 11.75 -1.20
N LEU A 34 -1.13 10.93 -0.14
CA LEU A 34 -0.27 9.74 -0.09
C LEU A 34 -0.67 8.70 -1.16
N SER A 35 -1.97 8.50 -1.40
CA SER A 35 -2.44 7.58 -2.44
C SER A 35 -2.01 8.03 -3.84
N ASN A 36 -2.10 9.33 -4.15
CA ASN A 36 -1.63 9.86 -5.43
C ASN A 36 -0.12 9.64 -5.58
N MET A 37 0.67 9.96 -4.54
CA MET A 37 2.11 9.72 -4.55
C MET A 37 2.49 8.24 -4.70
N LEU A 38 1.67 7.32 -4.18
CA LEU A 38 1.89 5.89 -4.27
C LEU A 38 1.63 5.35 -5.70
N ARG A 39 0.69 5.96 -6.42
CA ARG A 39 0.35 5.62 -7.81
C ARG A 39 1.36 6.14 -8.82
N ASP A 40 1.99 7.27 -8.54
CA ASP A 40 3.00 7.86 -9.41
C ASP A 40 4.27 6.98 -9.51
N ASP A 41 5.03 7.17 -10.60
CA ASP A 41 6.32 6.50 -10.78
C ASP A 41 7.28 6.87 -9.63
N GLY A 42 7.87 5.84 -9.03
CA GLY A 42 8.72 6.01 -7.86
C GLY A 42 9.50 4.75 -7.54
N GLY A 43 10.69 4.92 -6.96
CA GLY A 43 11.53 3.81 -6.55
C GLY A 43 10.94 3.02 -5.38
N PHE A 44 11.42 1.78 -5.20
CA PHE A 44 10.95 0.87 -4.16
C PHE A 44 10.95 1.49 -2.75
N GLU A 45 12.06 2.10 -2.31
CA GLU A 45 12.17 2.66 -0.95
C GLU A 45 11.20 3.83 -0.71
N TYR A 46 10.89 4.60 -1.77
CA TYR A 46 9.90 5.68 -1.70
C TYR A 46 8.48 5.12 -1.55
N LYS A 47 8.10 4.16 -2.40
CA LYS A 47 6.79 3.49 -2.32
C LYS A 47 6.63 2.75 -0.98
N ARG A 48 7.69 2.10 -0.51
CA ARG A 48 7.73 1.44 0.81
C ARG A 48 7.42 2.42 1.94
N ALA A 49 8.09 3.57 1.95
CA ALA A 49 7.87 4.57 2.99
C ALA A 49 6.41 5.07 2.97
N ILE A 50 5.82 5.24 1.78
CA ILE A 50 4.42 5.69 1.66
C ILE A 50 3.46 4.63 2.18
N VAL A 51 3.65 3.36 1.78
CA VAL A 51 2.87 2.22 2.30
C VAL A 51 2.96 2.16 3.81
N ASP A 52 4.17 2.28 4.38
CA ASP A 52 4.37 2.25 5.83
C ASP A 52 3.62 3.40 6.53
N CYS A 53 3.62 4.59 5.94
CA CYS A 53 2.87 5.73 6.43
C CYS A 53 1.34 5.48 6.39
N ILE A 54 0.81 4.95 5.28
CA ILE A 54 -0.62 4.64 5.14
C ILE A 54 -1.04 3.59 6.17
N ILE A 55 -0.22 2.54 6.36
CA ILE A 55 -0.48 1.50 7.36
C ILE A 55 -0.57 2.12 8.76
N SER A 56 0.37 2.98 9.16
CA SER A 56 0.34 3.67 10.45
C SER A 56 -0.97 4.45 10.65
N ILE A 57 -1.41 5.20 9.64
CA ILE A 57 -2.65 5.99 9.71
C ILE A 57 -3.87 5.07 9.86
N VAL A 58 -3.92 3.96 9.14
CA VAL A 58 -5.00 2.97 9.19
C VAL A 58 -5.09 2.29 10.56
N GLU A 59 -3.95 2.00 11.18
CA GLU A 59 -3.89 1.38 12.51
C GLU A 59 -4.25 2.37 13.63
N GLU A 60 -3.86 3.64 13.49
CA GLU A 60 -4.10 4.68 14.50
C GLU A 60 -5.49 5.34 14.41
N ASN A 61 -6.07 5.44 13.21
CA ASN A 61 -7.34 6.13 12.98
C ASN A 61 -8.40 5.23 12.31
N PRO A 62 -9.41 4.74 13.05
CA PRO A 62 -10.51 3.95 12.51
C PRO A 62 -11.31 4.66 11.41
N GLU A 63 -11.46 5.99 11.46
CA GLU A 63 -12.22 6.74 10.45
C GLU A 63 -11.51 6.76 9.09
N SER A 64 -10.18 6.66 9.10
CA SER A 64 -9.35 6.63 7.88
C SER A 64 -9.11 5.22 7.37
N LYS A 65 -9.55 4.19 8.11
CA LYS A 65 -9.28 2.78 7.83
C LYS A 65 -9.82 2.35 6.48
N GLU A 66 -11.10 2.61 6.22
CA GLU A 66 -11.75 2.18 4.97
C GLU A 66 -11.10 2.82 3.74
N ALA A 67 -10.81 4.12 3.78
CA ALA A 67 -10.14 4.82 2.70
C ALA A 67 -8.71 4.30 2.48
N GLY A 68 -7.93 4.11 3.56
CA GLY A 68 -6.57 3.61 3.46
C GLY A 68 -6.50 2.18 2.89
N LEU A 69 -7.36 1.28 3.36
CA LEU A 69 -7.42 -0.09 2.83
C LEU A 69 -7.84 -0.10 1.35
N ALA A 70 -8.77 0.76 0.93
CA ALA A 70 -9.17 0.88 -0.47
C ALA A 70 -8.00 1.32 -1.37
N HIS A 71 -7.24 2.35 -0.98
CA HIS A 71 -6.09 2.81 -1.75
C HIS A 71 -4.96 1.77 -1.83
N LEU A 72 -4.75 1.01 -0.75
CA LEU A 72 -3.78 -0.08 -0.74
C LEU A 72 -4.22 -1.25 -1.63
N CYS A 73 -5.51 -1.58 -1.67
CA CYS A 73 -6.07 -2.56 -2.61
C CYS A 73 -5.81 -2.14 -4.06
N GLU A 74 -6.14 -0.91 -4.42
CA GLU A 74 -5.92 -0.38 -5.78
C GLU A 74 -4.45 -0.43 -6.16
N PHE A 75 -3.54 -0.12 -5.23
CA PHE A 75 -2.10 -0.18 -5.50
C PHE A 75 -1.63 -1.62 -5.79
N ILE A 76 -2.09 -2.63 -5.04
CA ILE A 76 -1.60 -4.01 -5.21
C ILE A 76 -2.15 -4.73 -6.45
N GLU A 77 -3.18 -4.18 -7.11
CA GLU A 77 -3.71 -4.72 -8.37
C GLU A 77 -2.63 -4.70 -9.47
N ASP A 78 -1.89 -3.60 -9.58
CA ASP A 78 -0.87 -3.38 -10.61
C ASP A 78 0.57 -3.32 -10.02
N CYS A 79 0.75 -3.65 -8.74
CA CYS A 79 2.06 -3.55 -8.09
C CYS A 79 3.04 -4.63 -8.57
N GLU A 80 4.17 -4.19 -9.13
CA GLU A 80 5.30 -5.04 -9.52
C GLU A 80 6.20 -5.45 -8.35
N HIS A 81 6.08 -4.80 -7.19
CA HIS A 81 6.93 -5.07 -6.03
C HIS A 81 6.29 -6.11 -5.10
N THR A 82 6.65 -7.38 -5.27
CA THR A 82 6.13 -8.51 -4.47
C THR A 82 6.23 -8.26 -2.96
N VAL A 83 7.35 -7.71 -2.48
CA VAL A 83 7.55 -7.42 -1.04
C VAL A 83 6.52 -6.43 -0.49
N LEU A 84 6.14 -5.41 -1.27
CA LEU A 84 5.11 -4.45 -0.86
C LEU A 84 3.72 -5.08 -0.94
N ALA A 85 3.45 -5.84 -2.00
CA ALA A 85 2.19 -6.56 -2.16
C ALA A 85 1.93 -7.53 -1.00
N THR A 86 2.91 -8.36 -0.63
CA THR A 86 2.82 -9.27 0.51
C THR A 86 2.52 -8.53 1.82
N LYS A 87 3.20 -7.40 2.06
CA LYS A 87 2.98 -6.59 3.27
C LYS A 87 1.56 -6.05 3.34
N ILE A 88 1.04 -5.55 2.23
CA ILE A 88 -0.34 -5.05 2.14
C ILE A 88 -1.35 -6.19 2.28
N LEU A 89 -1.14 -7.33 1.63
CA LEU A 89 -2.00 -8.51 1.77
C LEU A 89 -2.09 -8.97 3.23
N HIS A 90 -0.97 -8.94 3.97
CA HIS A 90 -0.98 -9.24 5.40
C HIS A 90 -1.86 -8.26 6.20
N LEU A 91 -1.75 -6.95 5.93
CA LEU A 91 -2.63 -5.95 6.55
C LEU A 91 -4.10 -6.21 6.19
N LEU A 92 -4.41 -6.47 4.92
CA LEU A 92 -5.76 -6.75 4.45
C LEU A 92 -6.35 -8.00 5.10
N GLY A 93 -5.55 -9.05 5.30
CA GLY A 93 -5.97 -10.25 6.01
C GLY A 93 -6.27 -10.00 7.49
N LYS A 94 -5.53 -9.07 8.13
CA LYS A 94 -5.72 -8.69 9.53
C LYS A 94 -6.93 -7.76 9.73
N GLU A 95 -7.06 -6.73 8.90
CA GLU A 95 -8.03 -5.64 9.09
C GLU A 95 -9.30 -5.79 8.23
N GLY A 96 -9.20 -6.43 7.05
CA GLY A 96 -10.32 -6.65 6.12
C GLY A 96 -11.55 -7.32 6.77
N PRO A 97 -11.39 -8.40 7.56
CA PRO A 97 -12.50 -9.04 8.28
C PRO A 97 -13.22 -8.15 9.30
N ARG A 98 -12.55 -7.08 9.76
CA ARG A 98 -13.08 -6.13 10.76
C ARG A 98 -13.79 -4.94 10.12
N THR A 99 -13.76 -4.84 8.80
CA THR A 99 -14.48 -3.78 8.06
C THR A 99 -15.96 -4.13 7.91
N PRO A 100 -16.83 -3.15 7.60
CA PRO A 100 -18.24 -3.42 7.32
C PRO A 100 -18.48 -4.31 6.08
N VAL A 101 -17.50 -4.39 5.17
CA VAL A 101 -17.62 -5.09 3.88
C VAL A 101 -16.46 -6.08 3.68
N PRO A 102 -16.34 -7.13 4.52
CA PRO A 102 -15.20 -8.04 4.52
C PRO A 102 -15.06 -8.83 3.22
N SER A 103 -16.17 -9.16 2.55
CA SER A 103 -16.19 -9.90 1.27
C SER A 103 -15.40 -9.20 0.16
N LYS A 104 -15.36 -7.87 0.15
CA LYS A 104 -14.59 -7.08 -0.82
C LYS A 104 -13.10 -7.38 -0.68
N TYR A 105 -12.58 -7.31 0.53
CA TYR A 105 -11.15 -7.52 0.82
C TYR A 105 -10.73 -8.97 0.63
N ILE A 106 -11.59 -9.93 0.99
CA ILE A 106 -11.36 -11.35 0.73
C ILE A 106 -11.19 -11.59 -0.77
N ARG A 107 -12.06 -11.01 -1.62
CA ARG A 107 -11.95 -11.14 -3.08
C ARG A 107 -10.63 -10.58 -3.61
N PHE A 108 -10.18 -9.41 -3.12
CA PHE A 108 -8.89 -8.84 -3.51
C PHE A 108 -7.72 -9.76 -3.15
N ILE A 109 -7.71 -10.32 -1.94
CA ILE A 109 -6.67 -11.25 -1.49
C ILE A 109 -6.65 -12.49 -2.38
N PHE A 110 -7.81 -13.10 -2.64
CA PHE A 110 -7.90 -14.30 -3.49
C PHE A 110 -7.44 -14.03 -4.92
N ASN A 111 -7.92 -12.94 -5.53
CA ASN A 111 -7.51 -12.59 -6.89
C ASN A 111 -5.98 -12.45 -6.99
N ARG A 112 -5.34 -11.79 -6.01
CA ARG A 112 -3.89 -11.59 -6.06
C ARG A 112 -3.10 -12.90 -5.85
N VAL A 113 -3.50 -13.73 -4.91
CA VAL A 113 -2.84 -15.03 -4.64
C VAL A 113 -3.01 -16.00 -5.81
N VAL A 114 -4.19 -16.05 -6.42
CA VAL A 114 -4.44 -16.90 -7.60
C VAL A 114 -3.63 -16.40 -8.80
N LEU A 115 -3.62 -15.09 -9.05
CA LEU A 115 -2.84 -14.50 -10.15
C LEU A 115 -1.33 -14.70 -10.00
N GLU A 116 -0.78 -14.65 -8.79
CA GLU A 116 0.63 -15.01 -8.55
C GLU A 116 0.90 -16.48 -8.88
N ASN A 117 0.02 -17.40 -8.48
CA ASN A 117 0.17 -18.82 -8.79
C ASN A 117 0.08 -19.09 -10.30
N GLU A 118 -0.82 -18.41 -11.01
CA GLU A 118 -0.95 -18.50 -12.46
C GLU A 118 0.26 -17.91 -13.19
N ALA A 119 0.79 -16.77 -12.76
CA ALA A 119 1.99 -16.17 -13.34
C ALA A 119 3.23 -17.05 -13.16
N VAL A 120 3.40 -17.66 -11.98
CA VAL A 120 4.49 -18.62 -11.72
C VAL A 120 4.35 -19.85 -12.62
N ARG A 121 3.14 -20.43 -12.71
CA ARG A 121 2.86 -21.60 -13.54
C ARG A 121 3.01 -21.33 -15.05
N ALA A 122 2.63 -20.13 -15.50
CA ALA A 122 2.82 -19.70 -16.88
C ALA A 122 4.31 -19.48 -17.22
N GLY A 123 5.10 -18.99 -16.26
CA GLY A 123 6.56 -18.87 -16.39
C GLY A 123 7.23 -20.23 -16.56
N GLU A 124 6.88 -21.23 -15.75
CA GLU A 124 7.43 -22.59 -15.85
C GLU A 124 7.08 -23.29 -17.18
N SER A 125 5.96 -22.92 -17.81
CA SER A 125 5.52 -23.52 -19.08
C SER A 125 6.24 -22.95 -20.31
N LEU A 126 6.93 -21.82 -20.19
CA LEU A 126 7.65 -21.15 -21.28
C LEU A 126 9.14 -21.48 -21.31
N GLU A 127 9.66 -22.21 -20.31
CA GLU A 127 11.06 -22.67 -20.26
C GLU A 127 11.26 -24.08 -20.85
N HIS A 128 10.25 -24.65 -21.49
CA HIS A 128 10.28 -25.96 -22.15
C HIS A 128 10.10 -25.90 -23.67
#